data_AF-A0A7Y6BVI2-F1
#
_entry.id   AF-A0A7Y6BVI2-F1
#
_cell.length_a   1.000
_cell.length_b   1.000
_cell.length_c   1.000
_cell.angle_alpha   90.00
_cell.angle_beta   90.00
_cell.angle_gamma   90.00
#
_symmetry.space_group_name_H-M   'P 1'
#
loop_
_entity.id
_entity.type
_entity.pdbx_description
1 polymer ?
#
loop_
_entity_poly.entity_id
_entity_poly.type
_entity_poly.pdbx_seq_one_letter_code
_entity_poly.pdbx_strand_id
1 'polypeptide(L)'
;MTKIFDFEYYEIKEVRVIYKLKKKRKEKGWTQLKLSEKSGVPQPTISQIEKGNRKYPTHENIRKLAKALEVDIRELEDENESATTV
;
A
#
# COMPACT_ATOMS: atom_id res chain seq x y z
N MET A 1 22.10 22.98 -14.50
CA MET A 1 23.04 22.03 -13.86
C MET A 1 22.26 21.29 -12.79
N THR A 2 21.34 20.42 -13.22
CA THR A 2 20.34 19.80 -12.33
C THR A 2 20.00 18.40 -12.85
N LYS A 3 20.94 17.47 -12.74
CA LYS A 3 20.72 16.04 -12.98
C LYS A 3 21.71 15.24 -12.12
N ILE A 4 21.52 15.29 -10.81
CA ILE A 4 22.21 14.40 -9.86
C ILE A 4 21.21 13.75 -8.88
N PHE A 5 20.02 14.32 -8.69
CA PHE A 5 19.08 13.87 -7.65
C PHE A 5 18.18 12.66 -7.99
N ASP A 6 18.23 12.13 -9.21
CA ASP A 6 17.26 11.09 -9.62
C ASP A 6 17.79 9.66 -9.52
N PHE A 7 19.10 9.40 -9.42
CA PHE A 7 19.64 8.03 -9.47
C PHE A 7 19.91 7.39 -8.10
N GLU A 8 20.43 8.14 -7.12
CA GLU A 8 20.65 7.62 -5.76
C GLU A 8 19.34 7.37 -5.00
N TYR A 9 18.22 7.94 -5.45
CA TYR A 9 16.90 7.72 -4.82
C TYR A 9 16.22 6.40 -5.27
N TYR A 10 16.81 5.70 -6.24
CA TYR A 10 16.35 4.39 -6.71
C TYR A 10 16.97 3.21 -5.98
N GLU A 11 18.02 3.43 -5.20
CA GLU A 11 18.58 2.39 -4.34
C GLU A 11 17.78 2.31 -3.03
N ILE A 12 17.00 1.23 -2.90
CA ILE A 12 16.35 0.73 -1.67
C ILE A 12 15.05 1.43 -1.24
N LYS A 13 14.03 1.43 -2.10
CA LYS A 13 12.63 1.27 -1.62
C LYS A 13 11.94 0.29 -2.56
N GLU A 14 11.67 -0.94 -2.10
CA GLU A 14 10.75 -1.83 -2.80
C GLU A 14 9.40 -1.13 -2.91
N VAL A 15 9.13 -0.63 -4.11
CA VAL A 15 7.89 0.04 -4.45
C VAL A 15 6.88 -1.04 -4.82
N ARG A 16 5.92 -1.28 -3.92
CA ARG A 16 4.86 -2.29 -4.09
C ARG A 16 3.54 -1.60 -4.43
N VAL A 17 2.83 -2.12 -5.41
CA VAL A 17 1.49 -1.64 -5.78
C VAL A 17 0.46 -2.41 -4.98
N ILE A 18 -0.50 -1.71 -4.35
CA ILE A 18 -1.57 -2.34 -3.58
C ILE A 18 -2.93 -2.05 -4.20
N TYR A 19 -3.67 -3.10 -4.54
CA TYR A 19 -4.96 -3.01 -5.24
C TYR A 19 -6.12 -3.48 -4.35
N LYS A 20 -5.85 -4.36 -3.39
CA LYS A 20 -6.86 -4.95 -2.51
C LYS A 20 -7.15 -4.14 -1.24
N LEU A 21 -6.44 -3.04 -1.01
CA LEU A 21 -6.60 -2.21 0.21
C LEU A 21 -8.05 -1.83 0.49
N LYS A 22 -8.75 -1.30 -0.53
CA LYS A 22 -10.14 -0.88 -0.42
C LYS A 22 -11.07 -2.05 -0.09
N LYS A 23 -10.80 -3.22 -0.68
CA LYS A 23 -11.57 -4.45 -0.47
C LYS A 23 -11.42 -4.92 0.98
N LYS A 24 -10.19 -5.13 1.44
CA LYS A 24 -9.88 -5.57 2.82
C LYS A 24 -10.43 -4.60 3.88
N ARG A 25 -10.32 -3.28 3.65
CA ARG A 25 -10.93 -2.29 4.55
C ARG A 25 -12.45 -2.43 4.63
N LYS A 26 -13.12 -2.64 3.50
CA LYS A 26 -14.58 -2.82 3.45
C LYS A 26 -15.02 -4.14 4.09
N GLU A 27 -14.24 -5.21 3.98
CA GLU A 27 -14.50 -6.49 4.67
C GLU A 27 -14.50 -6.34 6.19
N LYS A 28 -13.66 -5.45 6.74
CA LYS A 28 -13.69 -5.07 8.17
C LYS A 28 -14.84 -4.10 8.53
N GLY A 29 -15.63 -3.63 7.55
CA GLY A 29 -16.69 -2.64 7.76
C GLY A 29 -16.18 -1.24 8.11
N TRP A 30 -14.93 -0.91 7.76
CA TRP A 30 -14.27 0.32 8.21
C TRP A 30 -14.40 1.47 7.21
N THR A 31 -14.49 2.70 7.72
CA THR A 31 -14.29 3.92 6.92
C THR A 31 -12.79 4.16 6.67
N GLN A 32 -12.45 5.02 5.70
CA GLN A 32 -11.04 5.40 5.48
C GLN A 32 -10.46 6.13 6.71
N LEU A 33 -11.29 6.90 7.42
CA LEU A 33 -10.91 7.54 8.68
C LEU A 33 -10.60 6.47 9.74
N LYS A 34 -11.42 5.42 9.84
CA LYS A 34 -11.18 4.34 10.79
C LYS A 34 -9.86 3.60 10.53
N LEU A 35 -9.56 3.33 9.26
CA LEU A 35 -8.27 2.76 8.88
C LEU A 35 -7.10 3.71 9.17
N SER A 36 -7.30 5.02 9.02
CA SER A 36 -6.31 6.02 9.38
C SER A 36 -5.99 6.00 10.88
N GLU A 37 -7.02 6.00 11.74
CA GLU A 37 -6.86 5.88 13.19
C GLU A 37 -6.09 4.60 13.59
N LYS A 38 -6.40 3.47 12.94
CA LYS A 38 -5.80 2.18 13.26
C LYS A 38 -4.37 2.00 12.73
N SER A 39 -4.06 2.55 11.57
CA SER A 39 -2.76 2.39 10.91
C SER A 39 -1.78 3.53 11.19
N GLY A 40 -2.27 4.69 11.63
CA GLY A 40 -1.49 5.93 11.70
C GLY A 40 -1.12 6.50 10.33
N VAL A 41 -1.64 5.94 9.23
CA VAL A 41 -1.45 6.49 7.87
C VAL A 41 -2.53 7.56 7.64
N PRO A 42 -2.20 8.76 7.15
CA PRO A 42 -3.20 9.81 6.94
C PRO A 42 -4.32 9.38 5.98
N GLN A 43 -5.57 9.70 6.35
CA GLN A 43 -6.75 9.40 5.53
C GLN A 43 -6.64 9.87 4.06
N PRO A 44 -6.07 11.06 3.75
CA PRO A 44 -5.83 11.45 2.36
C PRO A 44 -4.88 10.49 1.63
N THR A 45 -3.83 10.01 2.30
CA THR A 45 -2.90 9.03 1.73
C THR A 45 -3.62 7.73 1.41
N ILE A 46 -4.45 7.22 2.34
CA ILE A 46 -5.28 6.02 2.12
C ILE A 46 -6.20 6.23 0.91
N SER A 47 -6.87 7.38 0.83
CA SER A 47 -7.75 7.72 -0.29
C SER A 47 -7.03 7.75 -1.64
N GLN A 48 -5.84 8.35 -1.71
CA GLN A 48 -5.04 8.37 -2.93
C GLN A 48 -4.58 6.95 -3.34
N ILE A 49 -4.24 6.10 -2.37
CA ILE A 49 -3.88 4.70 -2.66
C ILE A 49 -5.08 3.93 -3.18
N GLU A 50 -6.24 4.02 -2.52
CA GLU A 50 -7.46 3.28 -2.94
C GLU A 50 -8.03 3.75 -4.29
N LYS A 51 -7.72 4.97 -4.71
CA LYS A 51 -8.08 5.51 -6.03
C LYS A 51 -7.06 5.16 -7.12
N GLY A 52 -5.89 4.62 -6.75
CA GLY A 52 -4.79 4.37 -7.68
C GLY A 52 -3.97 5.62 -8.06
N ASN A 53 -4.28 6.78 -7.47
CA ASN A 53 -3.53 8.03 -7.67
C ASN A 53 -2.15 7.98 -7.00
N ARG A 54 -2.00 7.15 -5.96
CA ARG A 54 -0.71 6.83 -5.35
C ARG A 54 -0.37 5.37 -5.64
N LYS A 55 0.20 5.12 -6.82
CA LYS A 55 0.64 3.78 -7.28
C LYS A 55 1.70 3.16 -6.38
N TYR A 56 2.50 4.00 -5.72
CA TYR A 56 3.74 3.62 -5.05
C TYR A 56 3.78 4.14 -3.60
N PRO A 57 2.94 3.58 -2.70
CA PRO A 57 3.05 3.86 -1.27
C PRO A 57 4.39 3.35 -0.72
N THR A 58 4.90 4.00 0.32
CA THR A 58 6.13 3.55 0.97
C THR A 58 5.91 2.18 1.63
N HIS A 59 6.96 1.35 1.67
CA HIS A 59 6.92 0.05 2.34
C HIS A 59 6.43 0.16 3.80
N GLU A 60 6.81 1.24 4.50
CA GLU A 60 6.32 1.52 5.85
C GLU A 60 4.81 1.72 5.92
N ASN A 61 4.23 2.49 4.99
CA ASN A 61 2.77 2.68 4.93
C ASN A 61 2.06 1.37 4.62
N ILE A 62 2.58 0.56 3.70
CA ILE A 62 2.01 -0.75 3.37
C ILE A 62 2.00 -1.65 4.60
N ARG A 63 3.13 -1.74 5.32
CA ARG A 63 3.26 -2.50 6.57
C ARG A 63 2.26 -2.04 7.64
N LYS A 64 2.13 -0.72 7.82
CA LYS A 64 1.17 -0.13 8.78
C LYS A 64 -0.28 -0.48 8.42
N LEU A 65 -0.63 -0.41 7.13
CA LEU A 65 -1.96 -0.75 6.65
C LEU A 65 -2.25 -2.25 6.79
N ALA A 66 -1.33 -3.12 6.39
CA ALA A 66 -1.44 -4.58 6.53
C ALA A 66 -1.61 -4.98 8.01
N LYS A 67 -0.75 -4.44 8.89
CA LYS A 67 -0.86 -4.66 10.34
C LYS A 67 -2.20 -4.20 10.91
N ALA A 68 -2.69 -3.03 10.49
CA ALA A 68 -3.98 -2.53 10.95
C ALA A 68 -5.16 -3.38 10.45
N LEU A 69 -5.06 -3.96 9.27
CA LEU A 69 -6.08 -4.82 8.68
C LEU A 69 -5.96 -6.29 9.13
N GLU A 70 -4.90 -6.65 9.84
CA GLU A 70 -4.58 -8.01 10.28
C GLU A 70 -4.48 -9.00 9.11
N VAL A 71 -3.83 -8.56 8.03
CA VAL A 71 -3.57 -9.36 6.83
C VAL A 71 -2.08 -9.37 6.52
N ASP A 72 -1.63 -10.37 5.77
CA ASP A 72 -0.27 -10.34 5.23
C ASP A 72 -0.13 -9.21 4.20
N ILE A 73 1.08 -8.65 4.05
CA ILE A 73 1.36 -7.61 3.05
C ILE A 73 1.05 -8.12 1.64
N ARG A 74 1.33 -9.40 1.35
CA ARG A 74 1.06 -10.05 0.05
C ARG A 74 -0.43 -10.09 -0.27
N GLU A 75 -1.30 -10.13 0.74
CA GLU A 75 -2.74 -10.08 0.51
C GLU A 75 -3.25 -8.71 0.05
N LEU A 76 -2.45 -7.65 0.23
CA LEU A 76 -2.76 -6.31 -0.30
C LEU A 76 -2.27 -6.13 -1.74
N GLU A 77 -1.31 -6.95 -2.16
CA GLU A 77 -0.73 -6.97 -3.49
C GLU A 77 -1.64 -7.77 -4.44
N ASP A 78 -1.71 -7.35 -5.71
CA ASP A 78 -2.31 -8.20 -6.74
C ASP A 78 -1.27 -9.24 -7.15
N GLU A 79 -1.63 -10.50 -6.93
CA GLU A 79 -1.18 -11.59 -7.77
C GLU A 79 -2.11 -11.61 -8.99
N ASN A 80 -1.65 -11.07 -10.11
CA ASN A 80 -1.65 -11.94 -11.27
C ASN A 80 -0.24 -12.51 -11.29
N GLU A 81 -0.12 -13.84 -11.20
CA GLU A 81 1.11 -14.63 -11.25
C GLU A 81 1.74 -15.09 -9.91
N SER A 82 0.96 -15.82 -9.12
CA SER A 82 1.46 -17.06 -8.49
C SER A 82 0.37 -18.13 -8.42
N ALA A 83 -0.10 -18.54 -9.60
CA ALA A 83 -0.71 -19.85 -9.81
C ALA A 83 0.08 -20.58 -10.92
N THR A 84 1.37 -20.81 -10.65
CA THR A 84 2.15 -21.83 -11.38
C THR A 84 2.80 -22.74 -10.35
N THR A 85 2.45 -24.02 -10.47
CA THR A 85 3.06 -25.22 -9.86
C THR A 85 2.56 -25.65 -8.48
N VAL A 86 1.55 -26.51 -8.49
CA VAL A 86 1.66 -27.90 -8.00
C VAL A 86 1.01 -28.84 -8.99
#